data_AF-A0A9E1PC30-F1
#
_entry.id   AF-A0A9E1PC30-F1
#
_cell.length_a   1.000
_cell.length_b   1.000
_cell.length_c   1.000
_cell.angle_alpha   90.00
_cell.angle_beta   90.00
_cell.angle_gamma   90.00
#
_symmetry.space_group_name_H-M   'P 1'
#
loop_
_entity.id
_entity.type
_entity.pdbx_description
1 polymer ?
#
loop_
_entity_poly.entity_id
_entity_poly.type
_entity_poly.pdbx_seq_one_letter_code
_entity_poly.pdbx_strand_id
1 'polypeptide(L)'
;MSKLDKNDENFSAFSDSDYVRGEHPNSLKNLKPYPKGVSGNPLGKPHKYKKLADRLNSIGGEEVYDWLNKPMGHTYREGVLKKIWEKANQGDFKFIQLLAYLGCLDG
;
A
#
# COMPACT_ATOMS: atom_id res chain seq x y z
N MET A 1 30.82 -70.54 -2.63
CA MET A 1 30.40 -70.05 -1.30
C MET A 1 31.65 -69.47 -0.65
N SER A 2 31.72 -68.23 -0.18
CA SER A 2 30.80 -67.46 0.65
C SER A 2 30.93 -65.95 0.37
N LYS A 3 29.96 -65.20 0.90
CA LYS A 3 29.40 -63.93 0.43
C LYS A 3 30.31 -62.71 0.66
N LEU A 4 30.24 -61.78 -0.30
CA LEU A 4 30.76 -60.40 -0.23
C LEU A 4 30.04 -59.59 0.86
N ASP A 5 30.83 -58.70 1.46
CA ASP A 5 30.48 -57.78 2.54
C ASP A 5 29.28 -56.89 2.25
N LYS A 6 28.43 -56.71 3.26
CA LYS A 6 27.31 -55.76 3.26
C LYS A 6 27.87 -54.34 3.37
N ASN A 7 27.93 -53.62 2.25
CA ASN A 7 27.80 -52.17 2.26
C ASN A 7 26.32 -51.83 2.39
N ASP A 8 25.80 -51.79 3.62
CA ASP A 8 24.49 -51.20 3.87
C ASP A 8 24.68 -49.68 3.88
N GLU A 9 24.51 -49.09 2.70
CA GLU A 9 24.33 -47.67 2.49
C GLU A 9 23.27 -47.14 3.46
N ASN A 10 23.67 -46.25 4.36
CA ASN A 10 22.79 -45.65 5.35
C ASN A 10 21.86 -44.64 4.64
N PHE A 11 20.83 -45.16 3.99
CA PHE A 11 19.77 -44.37 3.37
C PHE A 11 18.87 -43.86 4.50
N SER A 12 19.21 -42.70 5.08
CA SER A 12 18.36 -42.08 6.09
C SER A 12 17.06 -41.64 5.43
N ALA A 13 16.03 -42.47 5.55
CA ALA A 13 14.66 -42.08 5.27
C ALA A 13 14.29 -40.96 6.26
N PHE A 14 14.27 -39.71 5.79
CA PHE A 14 13.73 -38.59 6.56
C PHE A 14 12.27 -38.91 6.84
N SER A 15 11.94 -39.26 8.08
CA SER A 15 10.56 -39.47 8.48
C SER A 15 9.90 -38.10 8.63
N ASP A 16 8.75 -37.89 7.98
CA ASP A 16 7.94 -36.66 8.10
C ASP A 16 7.42 -36.42 9.53
N SER A 17 7.69 -37.34 10.48
CA SER A 17 7.27 -37.29 11.88
C SER A 17 8.28 -36.67 12.84
N ASP A 18 9.52 -36.42 12.44
CA ASP A 18 10.57 -36.00 13.38
C ASP A 18 10.63 -34.48 13.62
N TYR A 19 9.88 -33.68 12.87
CA TYR A 19 9.95 -32.22 12.92
C TYR A 19 8.58 -31.58 13.14
N VAL A 20 8.50 -30.67 14.12
CA VAL A 20 7.32 -29.83 14.31
C VAL A 20 7.23 -28.81 13.17
N ARG A 21 6.02 -28.36 12.86
CA ARG A 21 5.75 -27.37 11.80
C ARG A 21 6.67 -26.15 11.95
N GLY A 22 7.52 -25.94 10.95
CA GLY A 22 8.46 -24.81 10.88
C GLY A 22 9.91 -25.15 11.26
N GLU A 23 10.19 -26.36 11.73
CA GLU A 23 11.52 -26.77 12.21
C GLU A 23 12.30 -27.63 11.21
N HIS A 24 11.70 -27.97 10.06
CA HIS A 24 12.33 -28.83 9.09
C HIS A 24 13.64 -28.18 8.57
N PRO A 25 14.78 -28.91 8.57
CA PRO A 25 16.09 -28.34 8.29
C PRO A 25 16.20 -27.75 6.88
N ASN A 26 15.50 -28.32 5.89
CA ASN A 26 15.47 -27.73 4.54
C ASN A 26 14.68 -26.42 4.48
N SER A 27 13.67 -26.24 5.34
CA SER A 27 12.91 -24.99 5.44
C SER A 27 13.75 -23.91 6.13
N LEU A 28 14.45 -24.26 7.22
CA LEU A 28 15.34 -23.33 7.93
C LEU A 28 16.52 -22.87 7.08
N LYS A 29 17.14 -23.76 6.30
CA LYS A 29 18.24 -23.41 5.38
C LYS A 29 17.84 -22.37 4.32
N ASN A 30 16.56 -22.33 3.93
CA ASN A 30 16.04 -21.40 2.93
C ASN A 30 15.49 -20.09 3.51
N LEU A 31 15.34 -19.99 4.84
CA LEU A 31 14.84 -18.79 5.51
C LEU A 31 16.00 -17.82 5.78
N LYS A 32 16.00 -16.67 5.10
CA LYS A 32 16.84 -15.52 5.46
C LYS A 32 16.04 -14.60 6.38
N PRO A 33 16.25 -14.61 7.71
CA PRO A 33 15.53 -13.71 8.61
C PRO A 33 15.90 -12.26 8.28
N TYR A 34 14.89 -11.39 8.21
CA TYR A 34 15.11 -9.95 8.08
C TYR A 34 15.81 -9.43 9.35
N PRO A 35 16.72 -8.44 9.23
CA PRO A 35 17.36 -7.85 10.39
C PRO A 35 16.31 -7.31 11.36
N LYS A 36 16.52 -7.55 12.66
CA LYS A 36 15.59 -7.10 13.71
C LYS A 36 15.37 -5.59 13.59
N GLY A 37 14.11 -5.16 13.51
CA GLY A 37 13.72 -3.76 13.32
C GLY A 37 13.52 -3.33 11.85
N VAL A 38 13.80 -4.20 10.87
CA VAL A 38 13.54 -3.94 9.46
C VAL A 38 12.35 -4.77 9.00
N SER A 39 11.26 -4.09 8.64
CA SER A 39 10.13 -4.75 7.96
C SER A 39 10.62 -5.36 6.64
N GLY A 40 10.28 -6.62 6.39
CA GLY A 40 10.52 -7.28 5.10
C GLY A 40 9.78 -6.62 3.92
N ASN A 41 8.92 -5.64 4.20
CA ASN A 41 8.37 -4.72 3.23
C ASN A 41 8.67 -3.27 3.65
N PRO A 42 9.78 -2.67 3.19
CA PRO A 42 10.18 -1.31 3.55
C PRO A 42 9.16 -0.25 3.15
N LEU A 43 8.38 -0.49 2.10
CA LEU A 43 7.37 0.44 1.58
C LEU A 43 5.97 0.21 2.17
N GLY A 44 5.84 -0.77 3.08
CA GLY A 44 4.57 -1.13 3.70
C GLY A 44 3.51 -1.60 2.70
N LYS A 45 2.28 -1.81 3.20
CA LYS A 45 1.15 -2.12 2.32
C LYS A 45 0.86 -0.89 1.45
N PRO A 46 0.79 -1.01 0.11
CA PRO A 46 0.42 0.12 -0.73
C PRO A 46 -0.93 0.68 -0.31
N HIS A 47 -1.02 2.01 -0.20
CA HIS A 47 -2.24 2.69 0.23
C HIS A 47 -3.42 2.31 -0.68
N LYS A 48 -4.59 2.07 -0.07
CA LYS A 48 -5.82 1.79 -0.81
C LYS A 48 -6.05 2.96 -1.78
N TYR A 49 -6.18 2.68 -3.07
CA TYR A 49 -6.36 3.69 -4.13
C TYR A 49 -5.13 4.49 -4.59
N LYS A 50 -3.89 4.07 -4.32
CA LYS A 50 -2.68 4.77 -4.82
C LYS A 50 -2.75 5.11 -6.32
N LYS A 51 -3.13 4.13 -7.17
CA LYS A 51 -3.26 4.35 -8.62
C LYS A 51 -4.30 5.42 -8.98
N LEU A 52 -5.39 5.51 -8.23
CA LEU A 52 -6.41 6.54 -8.45
C LEU A 52 -5.88 7.91 -8.01
N ALA A 53 -5.21 7.99 -6.86
CA ALA A 53 -4.58 9.21 -6.40
C ALA A 53 -3.55 9.73 -7.41
N ASP A 54 -2.70 8.86 -7.96
CA ASP A 54 -1.72 9.21 -8.98
C ASP A 54 -2.39 9.78 -10.25
N ARG A 55 -3.50 9.18 -10.71
CA ARG A 55 -4.26 9.67 -11.87
C ARG A 55 -5.00 10.97 -11.60
N LEU A 56 -5.61 11.13 -10.43
CA LEU A 56 -6.26 12.39 -10.05
C LEU A 56 -5.25 13.51 -9.92
N ASN A 57 -4.06 13.22 -9.38
CA ASN A 57 -2.99 14.20 -9.28
C ASN A 57 -2.45 14.62 -10.65
N SER A 58 -2.37 13.71 -11.61
CA SER A 58 -1.93 14.04 -12.97
C SER A 58 -2.89 14.99 -13.68
N ILE A 59 -4.20 14.82 -13.50
CA ILE A 59 -5.20 15.70 -14.14
C ILE A 59 -5.52 16.96 -13.33
N GLY A 60 -5.11 17.03 -12.06
CA GLY A 60 -5.52 18.12 -11.16
C GLY A 60 -5.05 19.51 -11.59
N GLY A 61 -4.04 19.60 -12.45
CA GLY A 61 -3.55 20.86 -13.04
C GLY A 61 -4.15 21.20 -14.40
N GLU A 62 -5.03 20.35 -14.95
CA GLU A 62 -5.69 20.63 -16.22
C GLU A 62 -6.77 21.70 -16.05
N GLU A 63 -6.94 22.53 -17.08
CA GLU A 63 -7.96 23.58 -17.13
C GLU A 63 -9.36 22.98 -17.27
N VAL A 64 -10.32 23.53 -16.52
CA VAL A 64 -11.71 23.10 -16.58
C VAL A 64 -12.43 23.83 -17.70
N TYR A 65 -13.20 23.09 -18.48
CA TYR A 65 -14.04 23.62 -19.56
C TYR A 65 -15.52 23.49 -19.22
N ASP A 66 -16.32 24.45 -19.65
CA ASP A 66 -17.78 24.40 -19.53
C ASP A 66 -18.43 23.50 -20.61
N TRP A 67 -19.76 23.42 -20.60
CA TRP A 67 -20.53 22.64 -21.57
C TRP A 67 -20.46 23.16 -23.01
N LEU A 68 -20.00 24.41 -23.21
CA LEU A 68 -19.73 25.02 -24.50
C LEU A 68 -18.25 24.90 -24.90
N ASN A 69 -17.48 24.10 -24.17
CA ASN A 69 -16.04 23.92 -24.36
C ASN A 69 -15.24 25.23 -24.23
N LYS A 70 -15.69 26.14 -23.35
CA LYS A 70 -14.98 27.37 -23.01
C LYS A 70 -14.19 27.19 -21.71
N PRO A 71 -12.96 27.72 -21.62
CA PRO A 71 -12.16 27.64 -20.41
C PRO A 71 -12.84 28.41 -19.27
N MET A 72 -12.94 27.78 -18.10
CA MET A 72 -13.50 28.39 -16.88
C MET A 72 -12.48 29.26 -16.12
N GLY A 73 -11.23 29.32 -16.60
CA GLY A 73 -10.17 30.11 -15.98
C GLY A 73 -9.68 29.57 -14.64
N HIS A 74 -9.84 28.27 -14.40
CA HIS A 74 -9.27 27.58 -13.25
C HIS A 74 -9.00 26.11 -13.57
N THR A 75 -8.09 25.51 -12.81
CA THR A 75 -7.80 24.07 -12.88
C THR A 75 -8.80 23.24 -12.09
N TYR A 76 -8.79 21.90 -12.27
CA TYR A 76 -9.60 21.00 -11.44
C TYR A 76 -9.32 21.17 -9.95
N ARG A 77 -8.04 21.29 -9.57
CA ARG A 77 -7.63 21.45 -8.16
C ARG A 77 -8.17 22.75 -7.57
N GLU A 78 -8.03 23.86 -8.28
CA GLU A 78 -8.57 25.16 -7.86
C GLU A 78 -10.10 25.14 -7.78
N GLY A 79 -10.76 24.48 -8.72
CA GLY A 79 -12.22 24.30 -8.72
C GLY A 79 -12.72 23.61 -7.46
N VAL A 80 -12.04 22.55 -7.01
CA VAL A 80 -12.37 21.86 -5.75
C VAL A 80 -12.17 22.78 -4.55
N LEU A 81 -11.07 23.53 -4.49
CA LEU A 81 -10.81 24.49 -3.40
C LEU A 81 -11.89 25.59 -3.34
N LYS A 82 -12.27 26.16 -4.49
CA LYS A 82 -13.38 27.12 -4.59
C LYS A 82 -14.70 26.49 -4.14
N LYS A 83 -14.96 25.24 -4.51
CA LYS A 83 -16.20 24.53 -4.14
C LYS A 83 -16.28 24.25 -2.64
N ILE A 84 -15.16 23.99 -1.97
CA ILE A 84 -15.10 23.86 -0.50
C ILE A 84 -15.62 25.14 0.16
N TRP A 85 -15.11 26.30 -0.26
CA TRP A 85 -15.58 27.60 0.24
C TRP A 85 -17.06 27.85 -0.09
N GLU A 86 -17.49 27.57 -1.31
CA GLU A 86 -18.88 27.73 -1.72
C GLU A 86 -19.83 26.88 -0.86
N LYS A 87 -19.46 25.62 -0.59
CA LYS A 87 -20.25 24.70 0.24
C LYS A 87 -20.28 25.12 1.70
N ALA A 88 -19.15 25.55 2.25
CA ALA A 88 -19.10 26.10 3.60
C ALA A 88 -19.99 27.34 3.74
N ASN A 89 -19.93 28.27 2.77
CA ASN A 89 -20.79 29.46 2.72
C ASN A 89 -22.28 29.13 2.56
N GLN A 90 -22.62 28.02 1.89
CA GLN A 90 -23.99 27.50 1.81
C GLN A 90 -24.48 26.86 3.12
N GLY A 91 -23.63 26.78 4.16
CA GLY A 91 -23.98 26.21 5.46
C GLY A 91 -23.70 24.70 5.58
N ASP A 92 -22.95 24.10 4.65
CA ASP A 92 -22.59 22.68 4.76
C ASP A 92 -21.54 22.49 5.87
N PHE A 93 -22.02 21.96 6.99
CA PHE A 93 -21.27 21.80 8.23
C PHE A 93 -19.96 21.03 8.05
N LYS A 94 -19.90 20.05 7.14
CA LYS A 94 -18.66 19.27 6.94
C LYS A 94 -17.53 20.12 6.37
N PHE A 95 -17.86 21.04 5.46
CA PHE A 95 -16.87 21.94 4.87
C PHE A 95 -16.50 23.07 5.84
N ILE A 96 -17.47 23.56 6.63
CA ILE A 96 -17.19 24.51 7.73
C ILE A 96 -16.22 23.88 8.73
N GLN A 97 -16.47 22.64 9.17
CA GLN A 97 -15.57 21.91 10.07
C GLN A 97 -14.19 21.70 9.47
N LEU A 98 -14.10 21.36 8.18
CA LEU A 98 -12.83 21.23 7.49
C LEU A 98 -12.04 22.54 7.50
N LEU A 99 -12.68 23.66 7.16
CA LEU A 99 -12.03 24.97 7.15
C LEU A 99 -11.62 25.44 8.56
N ALA A 100 -12.47 25.23 9.56
CA ALA A 100 -12.15 25.52 10.95
C ALA A 100 -10.96 24.68 11.45
N TYR A 101 -10.94 23.38 11.14
CA TYR A 101 -9.83 22.48 11.49
C TYR A 101 -8.50 22.93 10.88
N LEU A 102 -8.54 23.53 9.69
CA LEU A 102 -7.36 24.06 8.99
C LEU A 102 -6.98 25.49 9.44
N GLY A 103 -7.73 26.11 10.35
CA GLY A 103 -7.50 27.50 10.78
C GLY A 103 -7.83 28.56 9.72
N CYS A 104 -8.63 28.21 8.72
CA CYS A 104 -8.95 29.11 7.60
C CYS A 104 -10.04 30.15 7.93
N LEU A 105 -10.64 30.08 9.13
CA LEU A 105 -11.74 30.96 9.57
C LEU A 105 -11.36 31.93 10.69
N ASP A 106 -10.10 31.93 11.14
CA ASP A 106 -9.63 32.70 12.31
C ASP A 106 -9.22 34.15 11.96
N GLY A 107 -9.70 34.68 10.82
CA GLY A 107 -9.37 36.00 10.29
C GLY A 107 -10.23 37.15 10.82
#